data_AF-A0A1W6N250-F1
#
_entry.id   AF-A0A1W6N250-F1
#
_cell.length_a   1.000
_cell.length_b   1.000
_cell.length_c   1.000
_cell.angle_alpha   90.00
_cell.angle_beta   90.00
_cell.angle_gamma   90.00
#
_symmetry.space_group_name_H-M   'P 1'
#
loop_
_entity.id
_entity.type
_entity.pdbx_description
1 polymer ?
#
loop_
_entity_poly.entity_id
_entity_poly.type
_entity_poly.pdbx_seq_one_letter_code
_entity_poly.pdbx_strand_id
1 'polypeptide(L)'
;MKTRSAKETADWLARQPEIETVSRDRCGIYAQGIRQGAPQARQVTDRFHLLQNVREAIERQRTAVSCFGGRSRLPPAPGDRQLVLRSRNRDARLQMFAQAKALLASGKSYVAIAAEIGIGRGTIAKWIEADSLPDRRRVTLKPSSPLYFQEFLARRWADGDKIGRRLFHDVRNRGYTGSRSHLERLLSEWRRVERPETSRRREPTREDRAMEPATGWQFLRWPRPLFA
;
A
#
# COMPACT_ATOMS: atom_id res chain seq x y z
N MET A 1 9.43 13.64 -33.82
CA MET A 1 8.23 14.10 -33.07
C MET A 1 8.69 14.90 -31.86
N LYS A 2 8.38 16.21 -31.79
CA LYS A 2 8.82 17.12 -30.70
C LYS A 2 7.75 17.36 -29.62
N THR A 3 6.64 16.63 -29.66
CA THR A 3 5.46 16.82 -28.81
C THR A 3 5.02 15.49 -28.22
N ARG A 4 4.77 15.46 -26.90
CA ARG A 4 4.23 14.28 -26.20
C ARG A 4 2.70 14.27 -26.33
N SER A 5 2.18 13.90 -27.51
CA SER A 5 0.74 13.93 -27.82
C SER A 5 0.20 12.54 -28.17
N ALA A 6 -0.91 12.15 -27.55
CA ALA A 6 -1.59 10.89 -27.85
C ALA A 6 -2.14 10.86 -29.28
N LYS A 7 -2.70 11.99 -29.74
CA LYS A 7 -3.28 12.12 -31.08
C LYS A 7 -2.23 11.97 -32.18
N GLU A 8 -1.11 12.67 -32.06
CA GLU A 8 -0.03 12.56 -33.06
C GLU A 8 0.57 11.14 -33.09
N THR A 9 0.67 10.50 -31.93
CA THR A 9 1.13 9.10 -31.83
C THR A 9 0.13 8.16 -32.51
N ALA A 10 -1.18 8.37 -32.32
CA ALA A 10 -2.22 7.58 -32.96
C ALA A 10 -2.21 7.75 -34.48
N ASP A 11 -2.15 8.99 -34.97
CA ASP A 11 -2.13 9.30 -36.41
C ASP A 11 -0.89 8.74 -37.11
N TRP A 12 0.24 8.63 -36.40
CA TRP A 12 1.44 7.98 -36.92
C TRP A 12 1.29 6.46 -36.96
N LEU A 13 0.79 5.85 -35.89
CA LEU A 13 0.59 4.39 -35.82
C LEU A 13 -0.48 3.89 -36.80
N ALA A 14 -1.54 4.67 -37.04
CA ALA A 14 -2.59 4.33 -38.00
C ALA A 14 -2.06 4.20 -39.44
N ARG A 15 -0.94 4.88 -39.75
CA ARG A 15 -0.25 4.78 -41.05
C ARG A 15 0.68 3.58 -41.15
N GLN A 16 0.80 2.77 -40.10
CA GLN A 16 1.73 1.64 -40.01
C GLN A 16 0.99 0.38 -39.53
N PRO A 17 0.06 -0.17 -40.35
CA PRO A 17 -0.81 -1.27 -39.94
C PRO A 17 -0.04 -2.57 -39.65
N GLU A 18 1.15 -2.74 -40.24
CA GLU A 18 2.03 -3.90 -40.07
C GLU A 18 2.68 -3.98 -38.68
N ILE A 19 2.60 -2.93 -37.86
CA ILE A 19 3.20 -2.94 -36.52
C ILE A 19 2.36 -3.82 -35.59
N GLU A 20 2.89 -5.00 -35.27
CA GLU A 20 2.25 -5.94 -34.36
C GLU A 20 2.64 -5.75 -32.89
N THR A 21 3.80 -5.14 -32.62
CA THR A 21 4.30 -4.96 -31.24
C THR A 21 4.89 -3.56 -31.06
N VAL A 22 4.48 -2.88 -30.00
CA VAL A 22 5.00 -1.55 -29.64
C VAL A 22 5.65 -1.62 -28.26
N SER A 23 6.96 -1.35 -28.21
CA SER A 23 7.72 -1.15 -26.97
C SER A 23 7.53 0.28 -26.47
N ARG A 24 6.96 0.47 -25.27
CA ARG A 24 6.62 1.81 -24.75
C ARG A 24 6.87 1.98 -23.25
N ASP A 25 7.04 3.23 -22.84
CA ASP A 25 7.12 3.69 -21.44
C ASP A 25 5.76 3.56 -20.72
N ARG A 26 5.71 3.59 -19.39
CA ARG A 26 4.47 3.56 -18.59
C ARG A 26 3.59 4.81 -18.69
N CYS A 27 4.00 5.82 -19.47
CA CYS A 27 3.20 7.00 -19.71
C CYS A 27 1.85 6.67 -20.38
N GLY A 28 0.76 7.12 -19.75
CA GLY A 28 -0.61 6.87 -20.23
C GLY A 28 -0.91 7.47 -21.61
N ILE A 29 -0.25 8.58 -21.98
CA ILE A 29 -0.45 9.28 -23.26
C ILE A 29 -0.07 8.37 -24.43
N TYR A 30 1.06 7.67 -24.35
CA TYR A 30 1.49 6.73 -25.39
C TYR A 30 0.63 5.47 -25.40
N ALA A 31 0.25 4.95 -24.23
CA ALA A 31 -0.66 3.81 -24.16
C ALA A 31 -2.02 4.12 -24.83
N GLN A 32 -2.53 5.34 -24.64
CA GLN A 32 -3.75 5.82 -25.28
C GLN A 32 -3.55 5.99 -26.79
N GLY A 33 -2.47 6.65 -27.23
CA GLY A 33 -2.16 6.81 -28.64
C GLY A 33 -2.05 5.48 -29.38
N ILE A 34 -1.42 4.47 -28.76
CA ILE A 34 -1.31 3.12 -29.34
C ILE A 34 -2.69 2.44 -29.44
N ARG A 35 -3.53 2.52 -28.40
CA ARG A 35 -4.89 1.94 -28.47
C ARG A 35 -5.74 2.56 -29.57
N GLN A 36 -5.54 3.85 -29.85
CA GLN A 36 -6.30 4.58 -30.87
C GLN A 36 -5.74 4.36 -32.28
N GLY A 37 -4.42 4.35 -32.44
CA GLY A 37 -3.77 4.26 -33.76
C GLY A 37 -3.38 2.86 -34.23
N ALA A 38 -3.13 1.94 -33.30
CA ALA A 38 -2.80 0.55 -33.62
C ALA A 38 -3.39 -0.41 -32.55
N PRO A 39 -4.73 -0.56 -32.51
CA PRO A 39 -5.40 -1.44 -31.56
C PRO A 39 -4.98 -2.91 -31.70
N GLN A 40 -4.51 -3.32 -32.89
CA GLN A 40 -3.95 -4.65 -33.15
C GLN A 40 -2.59 -4.87 -32.48
N ALA A 41 -1.85 -3.80 -32.17
CA ALA A 41 -0.48 -3.93 -31.71
C ALA A 41 -0.39 -4.29 -30.21
N ARG A 42 0.39 -5.32 -29.89
CA ARG A 42 0.69 -5.71 -28.51
C ARG A 42 1.61 -4.69 -27.85
N GLN A 43 1.15 -4.09 -26.76
CA GLN A 43 1.95 -3.17 -25.98
C GLN A 43 2.90 -3.92 -25.04
N VAL A 44 4.20 -3.75 -25.25
CA VAL A 44 5.26 -4.28 -24.40
C VAL A 44 5.93 -3.13 -23.67
N THR A 45 6.34 -3.40 -22.45
CA THR A 45 7.08 -2.43 -21.64
C THR A 45 8.48 -2.23 -22.22
N ASP A 46 9.00 -1.00 -22.24
CA ASP A 46 10.34 -0.75 -22.75
C ASP A 46 11.45 -1.49 -21.96
N ARG A 47 12.64 -1.57 -22.57
CA ARG A 47 13.79 -2.28 -21.99
C ARG A 47 14.14 -1.76 -20.60
N PHE A 48 14.06 -0.44 -20.37
CA PHE A 48 14.38 0.14 -19.06
C PHE A 48 13.46 -0.42 -17.98
N HIS A 49 12.15 -0.40 -18.23
CA HIS A 49 11.17 -0.87 -17.28
C HIS A 49 11.11 -2.40 -17.17
N LEU A 50 11.48 -3.16 -18.22
CA LEU A 50 11.68 -4.60 -18.10
C LEU A 50 12.85 -4.92 -17.16
N LEU A 51 13.99 -4.26 -17.35
CA LEU A 51 15.16 -4.42 -16.48
C LEU A 51 14.84 -3.96 -15.05
N GLN A 52 14.10 -2.86 -14.89
CA GLN A 52 13.63 -2.40 -13.59
C GLN A 52 12.74 -3.46 -12.91
N ASN A 53 11.77 -4.04 -13.65
CA ASN A 53 10.91 -5.10 -13.12
C ASN A 53 11.70 -6.34 -12.68
N VAL A 54 12.67 -6.77 -13.50
CA VAL A 54 13.55 -7.90 -13.17
C VAL A 54 14.39 -7.59 -11.94
N ARG A 55 15.01 -6.40 -11.87
CA ARG A 55 15.77 -5.94 -10.70
C ARG A 55 14.90 -5.96 -9.45
N GLU A 56 13.70 -5.39 -9.50
CA GLU A 56 12.78 -5.39 -8.37
C GLU A 56 12.33 -6.82 -8.00
N ALA A 57 12.12 -7.70 -8.97
CA ALA A 57 11.79 -9.11 -8.71
C ALA A 57 12.95 -9.84 -8.02
N ILE A 58 14.19 -9.62 -8.47
CA ILE A 58 15.40 -10.17 -7.84
C ILE A 58 15.60 -9.60 -6.44
N GLU A 59 15.39 -8.30 -6.23
CA GLU A 59 15.48 -7.68 -4.90
C GLU A 59 14.42 -8.27 -3.96
N ARG A 60 13.19 -8.49 -4.44
CA ARG A 60 12.15 -9.20 -3.70
C ARG A 60 12.57 -10.64 -3.38
N GLN A 61 13.14 -11.36 -4.34
CA GLN A 61 13.58 -12.74 -4.14
C GLN A 61 14.79 -12.84 -3.19
N ARG A 62 15.78 -11.95 -3.29
CA ARG A 62 16.93 -11.91 -2.37
C ARG A 62 16.49 -11.57 -0.95
N THR A 63 15.50 -10.71 -0.80
CA THR A 63 14.85 -10.47 0.50
C THR A 63 14.08 -11.70 0.99
N ALA A 64 13.59 -12.56 0.10
CA ALA A 64 12.85 -13.78 0.42
C ALA A 64 13.74 -15.01 0.71
N VAL A 65 14.95 -15.08 0.17
CA VAL A 65 15.87 -16.24 0.30
C VAL A 65 16.61 -16.27 1.66
N SER A 66 16.45 -15.26 2.53
CA SER A 66 16.95 -15.34 3.91
C SER A 66 16.13 -16.29 4.82
N CYS A 67 15.26 -17.12 4.26
CA CYS A 67 14.38 -18.06 4.96
C CYS A 67 14.53 -19.48 4.40
N PHE A 68 15.72 -20.08 4.49
CA PHE A 68 15.83 -21.53 4.30
C PHE A 68 15.41 -22.21 5.61
N GLY A 69 14.16 -22.63 5.66
CA GLY A 69 13.55 -23.27 6.83
C GLY A 69 12.02 -23.31 6.77
N GLY A 70 11.47 -24.05 5.79
CA GLY A 70 10.13 -24.65 5.83
C GLY A 70 8.94 -23.78 6.26
N ARG A 71 8.32 -23.09 5.30
CA ARG A 71 6.86 -22.83 5.12
C ARG A 71 6.71 -21.77 4.04
N SER A 72 5.98 -22.07 2.96
CA SER A 72 5.66 -21.05 1.96
C SER A 72 4.48 -20.19 2.42
N ARG A 73 4.42 -18.99 1.82
CA ARG A 73 3.27 -18.07 1.64
C ARG A 73 3.20 -16.91 2.64
N LEU A 74 3.87 -15.81 2.27
CA LEU A 74 3.77 -14.39 2.70
C LEU A 74 2.81 -14.02 3.86
N PRO A 75 3.17 -13.03 4.71
CA PRO A 75 2.19 -12.02 5.11
C PRO A 75 2.13 -10.90 4.04
N PRO A 76 0.94 -10.33 3.74
CA PRO A 76 0.79 -9.20 2.84
C PRO A 76 1.43 -7.93 3.44
N ALA A 77 1.66 -6.91 2.61
CA ALA A 77 2.14 -5.60 3.02
C ALA A 77 1.34 -5.05 4.22
N PRO A 78 1.96 -4.29 5.15
CA PRO A 78 1.28 -3.79 6.34
C PRO A 78 0.25 -2.74 5.94
N GLY A 79 -0.99 -3.18 5.78
CA GLY A 79 -2.21 -2.39 5.83
C GLY A 79 -3.06 -2.87 7.01
N ASP A 80 -4.13 -2.13 7.32
CA ASP A 80 -5.02 -2.27 8.50
C ASP A 80 -5.33 -3.73 8.92
N ARG A 81 -5.37 -4.66 7.97
CA ARG A 81 -5.53 -6.11 8.22
C ARG A 81 -4.49 -6.72 9.16
N GLN A 82 -3.22 -6.31 9.12
CA GLN A 82 -2.21 -6.86 10.02
C GLN A 82 -2.28 -6.27 11.43
N LEU A 83 -2.74 -5.02 11.56
CA LEU A 83 -3.07 -4.43 12.86
C LEU A 83 -4.29 -5.14 13.47
N VAL A 84 -5.33 -5.40 12.67
CA VAL A 84 -6.53 -6.15 13.09
C VAL A 84 -6.20 -7.60 13.46
N LEU A 85 -5.32 -8.27 12.74
CA LEU A 85 -4.88 -9.63 13.12
C LEU A 85 -4.01 -9.60 14.40
N ARG A 86 -3.19 -8.56 14.59
CA ARG A 86 -2.42 -8.38 15.84
C ARG A 86 -3.32 -8.07 17.03
N SER A 87 -4.36 -7.25 16.86
CA SER A 87 -5.35 -6.98 17.92
C SER A 87 -6.14 -8.24 18.26
N ARG A 88 -6.71 -8.93 17.26
CA ARG A 88 -7.43 -10.21 17.46
C ARG A 88 -6.60 -11.26 18.19
N ASN A 89 -5.31 -11.39 17.83
CA ASN A 89 -4.41 -12.31 18.50
C ASN A 89 -4.06 -11.88 19.94
N ARG A 90 -4.05 -10.57 20.22
CA ARG A 90 -3.88 -10.04 21.57
C ARG A 90 -5.11 -10.32 22.42
N ASP A 91 -6.29 -10.06 21.88
CA ASP A 91 -7.58 -10.23 22.56
C ASP A 91 -7.83 -11.71 22.89
N ALA A 92 -7.61 -12.61 21.92
CA ALA A 92 -7.73 -14.05 22.15
C ALA A 92 -6.77 -14.54 23.25
N ARG A 93 -5.56 -13.98 23.32
CA ARG A 93 -4.59 -14.35 24.36
C ARG A 93 -4.95 -13.78 25.73
N LEU A 94 -5.54 -12.58 25.79
CA LEU A 94 -6.08 -12.02 27.02
C LEU A 94 -7.25 -12.87 27.53
N GLN A 95 -8.13 -13.34 26.64
CA GLN A 95 -9.22 -14.25 26.99
C GLN A 95 -8.68 -15.57 27.56
N MET A 96 -7.69 -16.20 26.90
CA MET A 96 -7.07 -17.43 27.40
C MET A 96 -6.39 -17.23 28.77
N PHE A 97 -5.79 -16.07 29.01
CA PHE A 97 -5.18 -15.73 30.31
C PHE A 97 -6.23 -15.56 31.41
N ALA A 98 -7.30 -14.82 31.13
CA ALA A 98 -8.42 -14.66 32.05
C ALA A 98 -9.07 -16.01 32.36
N GLN A 99 -9.27 -16.86 31.34
CA GLN A 99 -9.80 -18.21 31.49
C GLN A 99 -8.87 -19.08 32.36
N ALA A 100 -7.56 -19.02 32.15
CA ALA A 100 -6.59 -19.74 32.99
C ALA A 100 -6.66 -19.32 34.46
N LYS A 101 -6.77 -18.02 34.75
CA LYS A 101 -6.94 -17.52 36.12
C LYS A 101 -8.28 -17.96 36.74
N ALA A 102 -9.37 -17.91 35.98
CA ALA A 102 -10.68 -18.37 36.44
C ALA A 102 -10.69 -19.87 36.77
N LEU A 103 -10.08 -20.70 35.91
CA LEU A 103 -9.99 -22.14 36.13
C LEU A 103 -9.11 -22.48 37.35
N LEU A 104 -8.02 -21.73 37.58
CA LEU A 104 -7.23 -21.88 38.81
C LEU A 104 -8.03 -21.50 40.05
N ALA A 105 -8.80 -20.40 40.01
CA ALA A 105 -9.65 -19.98 41.11
C ALA A 105 -10.74 -21.02 41.44
N SER A 106 -11.19 -21.78 40.45
CA SER A 106 -12.10 -22.92 40.64
C SER A 106 -11.44 -24.19 41.21
N GLY A 107 -10.14 -24.14 41.53
CA GLY A 107 -9.41 -25.26 42.15
C GLY A 107 -8.87 -26.31 41.18
N LYS A 108 -8.94 -26.09 39.85
CA LYS A 108 -8.43 -27.05 38.86
C LYS A 108 -6.90 -27.10 38.89
N SER A 109 -6.35 -28.30 38.68
CA SER A 109 -4.91 -28.50 38.61
C SER A 109 -4.31 -27.93 37.32
N TYR A 110 -3.04 -27.55 37.36
CA TYR A 110 -2.29 -27.04 36.21
C TYR A 110 -2.36 -27.93 34.96
N VAL A 111 -2.46 -29.26 35.14
CA VAL A 111 -2.57 -30.22 34.04
C VAL A 111 -3.97 -30.18 33.41
N ALA A 112 -5.01 -30.09 34.24
CA ALA A 112 -6.38 -29.97 33.76
C ALA A 112 -6.59 -28.64 33.00
N ILE A 113 -6.02 -27.54 33.50
CA ILE A 113 -6.06 -26.24 32.83
C ILE A 113 -5.34 -26.30 31.47
N ALA A 114 -4.20 -27.00 31.40
CA ALA A 114 -3.44 -27.18 30.16
C ALA A 114 -4.23 -27.96 29.10
N ALA A 115 -4.91 -29.03 29.51
CA ALA A 115 -5.74 -29.82 28.62
C ALA A 115 -6.97 -29.03 28.13
N GLU A 116 -7.56 -28.20 28.98
CA GLU A 116 -8.78 -27.45 28.68
C GLU A 116 -8.52 -26.22 27.78
N ILE A 117 -7.43 -25.49 28.01
CA ILE A 117 -7.09 -24.29 27.21
C ILE A 117 -6.24 -24.65 25.98
N GLY A 118 -5.62 -25.84 25.95
CA GLY A 118 -4.73 -26.26 24.85
C GLY A 118 -3.37 -25.56 24.86
N ILE A 119 -2.92 -25.09 26.03
CA ILE A 119 -1.66 -24.37 26.23
C ILE A 119 -0.74 -25.21 27.12
N GLY A 120 0.55 -25.29 26.77
CA GLY A 120 1.51 -26.08 27.53
C GLY A 120 1.62 -25.64 29.00
N ARG A 121 1.74 -26.61 29.92
CA ARG A 121 1.82 -26.42 31.38
C ARG A 121 2.81 -25.33 31.82
N GLY A 122 3.98 -25.24 31.20
CA GLY A 122 4.99 -24.23 31.53
C GLY A 122 4.55 -22.79 31.22
N THR A 123 3.68 -22.60 30.24
CA THR A 123 3.09 -21.29 29.94
C THR A 123 2.02 -20.92 30.97
N ILE A 124 1.22 -21.89 31.41
CA ILE A 124 0.21 -21.69 32.46
C ILE A 124 0.87 -21.35 33.79
N ALA A 125 1.94 -22.06 34.17
CA ALA A 125 2.73 -21.72 35.36
C ALA A 125 3.22 -20.26 35.33
N LYS A 126 3.83 -19.85 34.20
CA LYS A 126 4.27 -18.45 33.99
C LYS A 126 3.13 -17.43 33.98
N TRP A 127 1.93 -17.81 33.54
CA TRP A 127 0.77 -16.92 33.52
C TRP A 127 0.14 -16.76 34.89
N ILE A 128 0.20 -17.80 35.72
CA ILE A 128 -0.34 -17.78 37.08
C ILE A 128 0.56 -16.95 38.00
N GLU A 129 1.89 -17.09 37.86
CA GLU A 129 2.85 -16.24 38.57
C GLU A 129 2.80 -14.77 38.15
N ALA A 130 2.26 -14.48 36.96
CA ALA A 130 2.17 -13.12 36.44
C ALA A 130 0.83 -12.46 36.82
N ASP A 131 0.88 -11.27 37.42
CA ASP A 131 -0.32 -10.47 37.68
C ASP A 131 -1.03 -10.05 36.39
N SER A 132 -0.26 -9.81 35.33
CA SER A 132 -0.75 -9.45 34.00
C SER A 132 -0.10 -10.30 32.90
N LEU A 133 -0.79 -10.44 31.76
CA LEU A 133 -0.31 -11.23 30.64
C LEU A 133 1.10 -10.74 30.21
N PRO A 134 2.13 -11.60 30.25
CA PRO A 134 3.48 -11.20 29.86
C PRO A 134 3.51 -10.77 28.40
N ASP A 135 3.87 -9.50 28.18
CA ASP A 135 4.03 -8.94 26.85
C ASP A 135 5.10 -9.75 26.11
N ARG A 136 4.84 -10.06 24.84
CA ARG A 136 5.79 -10.83 24.04
C ARG A 136 7.00 -9.92 23.85
N ARG A 137 8.12 -10.22 24.54
CA ARG A 137 9.42 -9.50 24.52
C ARG A 137 9.36 -8.29 23.59
N ARG A 138 9.01 -7.12 24.13
CA ARG A 138 9.02 -5.88 23.35
C ARG A 138 10.40 -5.81 22.70
N VAL A 139 10.42 -5.83 21.38
CA VAL A 139 11.66 -5.62 20.65
C VAL A 139 12.14 -4.24 21.07
N THR A 140 13.26 -4.16 21.79
CA THR A 140 13.89 -2.88 22.10
C THR A 140 14.03 -2.12 20.80
N LEU A 141 13.36 -0.97 20.71
CA LEU A 141 13.38 -0.17 19.50
C LEU A 141 14.83 0.24 19.24
N LYS A 142 15.29 0.01 18.01
CA LYS A 142 16.63 0.42 17.59
C LYS A 142 16.59 1.83 17.01
N PRO A 143 17.71 2.58 17.03
CA PRO A 143 17.82 3.87 16.35
C PRO A 143 17.54 3.82 14.84
N SER A 144 17.46 2.63 14.24
CA SER A 144 17.02 2.44 12.85
C SER A 144 15.49 2.48 12.66
N SER A 145 14.72 2.47 13.73
CA SER A 145 13.26 2.54 13.74
C SER A 145 12.81 3.98 13.99
N PRO A 146 11.96 4.57 13.14
CA PRO A 146 11.37 5.89 13.39
C PRO A 146 10.64 6.00 14.73
N LEU A 147 10.06 4.88 15.20
CA LEU A 147 9.36 4.81 16.49
C LEU A 147 10.30 5.02 17.69
N TYR A 148 11.60 4.80 17.53
CA TYR A 148 12.58 5.17 18.57
C TYR A 148 12.57 6.67 18.86
N PHE A 149 12.28 7.49 17.84
CA PHE A 149 12.20 8.94 17.93
C PHE A 149 10.75 9.44 18.01
N GLN A 150 9.80 8.58 18.42
CA GLN A 150 8.36 8.87 18.37
C GLN A 150 8.00 10.15 19.12
N GLU A 151 8.50 10.35 20.34
CA GLU A 151 8.18 11.55 21.14
C GLU A 151 8.63 12.83 20.46
N PHE A 152 9.86 12.84 19.92
CA PHE A 152 10.39 13.99 19.21
C PHE A 152 9.56 14.29 17.95
N LEU A 153 9.28 13.25 17.15
CA LEU A 153 8.46 13.38 15.95
C LEU A 153 7.06 13.87 16.28
N ALA A 154 6.43 13.36 17.35
CA ALA A 154 5.09 13.76 17.78
C ALA A 154 5.03 15.23 18.22
N ARG A 155 6.05 15.72 18.94
CA ARG A 155 6.14 17.14 19.32
C ARG A 155 6.25 18.04 18.08
N ARG A 156 7.18 17.75 17.17
CA ARG A 156 7.36 18.52 15.93
C ARG A 156 6.12 18.48 15.04
N TRP A 157 5.43 17.34 15.05
CA TRP A 157 4.17 17.16 14.35
C TRP A 157 3.06 18.06 14.92
N ALA A 158 2.94 18.13 16.25
CA ALA A 158 2.01 19.01 16.94
C ALA A 158 2.34 20.50 16.70
N ASP A 159 3.62 20.85 16.62
CA ASP A 159 4.11 22.19 16.27
C ASP A 159 3.83 22.58 14.79
N GLY A 160 3.23 21.68 14.00
CA GLY A 160 2.86 21.91 12.60
C GLY A 160 3.96 21.60 11.58
N ASP A 161 5.13 21.11 12.00
CA ASP A 161 6.19 20.70 11.09
C ASP A 161 5.93 19.30 10.52
N LYS A 162 5.10 19.25 9.47
CA LYS A 162 4.66 18.02 8.80
C LYS A 162 5.49 17.67 7.56
N ILE A 163 6.60 18.37 7.34
CA ILE A 163 7.47 18.17 6.18
C ILE A 163 8.42 17.00 6.45
N GLY A 164 8.12 15.84 5.86
CA GLY A 164 8.88 14.61 6.09
C GLY A 164 10.38 14.71 5.80
N ARG A 165 10.80 15.51 4.81
CA ARG A 165 12.23 15.76 4.52
C ARG A 165 12.94 16.50 5.66
N ARG A 166 12.28 17.47 6.29
CA ARG A 166 12.83 18.25 7.41
C ARG A 166 12.90 17.38 8.66
N LEU A 167 11.81 16.68 8.98
CA LEU A 167 11.77 15.70 10.07
C LEU A 167 12.85 14.62 9.92
N PHE A 168 13.09 14.13 8.69
CA PHE A 168 14.17 13.17 8.42
C PHE A 168 15.55 13.72 8.75
N HIS A 169 15.84 14.97 8.38
CA HIS A 169 17.11 15.60 8.71
C HIS A 169 17.26 15.78 10.23
N ASP A 170 16.19 16.25 10.89
CA ASP A 170 16.15 16.47 12.34
C ASP A 170 16.39 15.19 13.15
N VAL A 171 15.83 14.05 12.73
CA VAL A 171 16.07 12.76 13.42
C VAL A 171 17.42 12.15 13.05
N ARG A 172 17.91 12.38 11.82
CA ARG A 172 19.24 11.90 11.41
C ARG A 172 20.35 12.56 12.23
N ASN A 173 20.24 13.85 12.51
CA ASN A 173 21.16 14.58 13.39
C ASN A 173 21.09 14.09 14.85
N ARG A 174 20.01 13.40 15.23
CA ARG A 174 19.83 12.78 16.56
C ARG A 174 20.21 11.29 16.59
N GLY A 175 20.81 10.76 15.52
CA GLY A 175 21.29 9.38 15.47
C GLY A 175 20.33 8.39 14.82
N TYR A 176 19.34 8.85 14.04
CA TYR A 176 18.52 7.95 13.23
C TYR A 176 19.35 7.30 12.12
N THR A 177 19.43 5.96 12.17
CA THR A 177 20.21 5.15 11.20
C THR A 177 19.33 4.48 10.14
N GLY A 178 18.02 4.72 10.18
CA GLY A 178 17.06 4.12 9.25
C GLY A 178 16.89 4.90 7.94
N SER A 179 16.10 4.34 7.03
CA SER A 179 15.85 4.96 5.73
C SER A 179 14.76 6.05 5.80
N ARG A 180 14.81 7.00 4.85
CA ARG A 180 13.79 8.06 4.71
C ARG A 180 12.41 7.46 4.41
N SER A 181 12.35 6.45 3.54
CA SER A 181 11.10 5.79 3.18
C SER A 181 10.41 5.14 4.38
N HIS A 182 11.19 4.63 5.34
CA HIS A 182 10.64 4.04 6.57
C HIS A 182 10.01 5.10 7.47
N LEU A 183 10.67 6.26 7.62
CA LEU A 183 10.11 7.41 8.33
C LEU A 183 8.85 7.94 7.65
N GLU A 184 8.87 8.13 6.33
CA GLU A 184 7.71 8.61 5.57
C GLU A 184 6.51 7.68 5.69
N ARG A 185 6.72 6.37 5.81
CA ARG A 185 5.65 5.41 6.07
C ARG A 185 4.94 5.71 7.40
N LEU A 186 5.70 5.92 8.47
CA LEU A 186 5.14 6.30 9.79
C LEU A 186 4.38 7.64 9.70
N LEU A 187 4.99 8.66 9.09
CA LEU A 187 4.36 9.98 8.97
C LEU A 187 3.11 9.95 8.09
N SER A 188 3.07 9.09 7.08
CA SER A 188 1.87 8.89 6.25
C SER A 188 0.72 8.23 7.02
N GLU A 189 1.01 7.36 7.99
CA GLU A 189 -0.01 6.84 8.91
C GLU A 189 -0.58 7.98 9.77
N TRP A 190 0.25 8.89 10.28
CA TRP A 190 -0.21 10.05 11.07
C TRP A 190 -1.07 11.02 10.24
N ARG A 191 -0.70 11.28 8.98
CA ARG A 191 -1.52 12.09 8.05
C ARG A 191 -2.90 11.48 7.79
N ARG A 192 -2.99 10.14 7.75
CA ARG A 192 -4.27 9.44 7.55
C ARG A 192 -5.16 9.58 8.77
N VAL A 193 -4.60 9.51 9.98
CA VAL A 193 -5.35 9.68 11.23
C VAL A 193 -5.88 11.12 11.36
N GLU A 194 -5.09 12.13 11.00
CA GLU A 194 -5.53 13.54 11.02
C GLU A 194 -6.52 13.92 9.91
N ARG A 195 -6.56 13.15 8.82
CA ARG A 195 -7.58 13.28 7.78
C ARG A 195 -8.53 12.09 7.83
N PRO A 196 -9.41 12.00 8.83
CA PRO A 196 -10.49 11.03 8.80
C PRO A 196 -11.48 11.46 7.72
N GLU A 197 -11.29 10.94 6.51
CA GLU A 197 -12.32 10.73 5.48
C GLU A 197 -13.22 11.91 5.03
N THR A 198 -12.98 13.15 5.43
CA THR A 198 -13.75 14.33 4.96
C THR A 198 -13.50 14.69 3.50
N SER A 199 -12.59 14.00 2.81
CA SER A 199 -12.35 14.18 1.37
C SER A 199 -12.76 12.98 0.51
N ARG A 200 -13.43 11.95 1.06
CA ARG A 200 -13.86 10.75 0.30
C ARG A 200 -15.22 10.88 -0.40
N ARG A 201 -15.93 12.01 -0.26
CA ARG A 201 -17.06 12.38 -1.13
C ARG A 201 -17.01 13.86 -1.50
N ARG A 202 -16.22 14.19 -2.51
CA ARG A 202 -16.75 15.02 -3.61
C ARG A 202 -16.65 14.16 -4.85
N GLU A 203 -17.69 13.35 -5.06
CA GLU A 203 -18.05 13.03 -6.43
C GLU A 203 -18.19 14.39 -7.14
N PRO A 204 -17.58 14.61 -8.32
CA PRO A 204 -18.03 15.72 -9.14
C PRO A 204 -19.48 15.40 -9.46
N THR A 205 -20.42 16.09 -8.80
CA THR A 205 -21.82 16.07 -9.20
C THR A 205 -21.82 16.40 -10.69
N ARG A 206 -22.25 15.44 -11.51
CA ARG A 206 -22.56 15.66 -12.92
C ARG A 206 -23.82 16.54 -12.95
N GLU A 207 -23.70 17.81 -12.60
CA GLU A 207 -24.77 18.80 -12.69
C GLU A 207 -24.11 20.17 -12.55
N ASP A 208 -23.54 20.61 -13.67
CA ASP A 208 -23.50 22.00 -14.14
C ASP A 208 -22.67 22.03 -15.44
N ARG A 209 -23.19 21.35 -16.46
CA ARG A 209 -23.08 21.89 -17.81
C ARG A 209 -24.45 22.39 -18.16
N ALA A 210 -24.63 23.70 -17.95
CA ALA A 210 -25.71 24.45 -18.55
C ALA A 210 -25.86 24.03 -20.02
N MET A 211 -27.05 23.52 -20.34
CA MET A 211 -27.58 23.64 -21.69
C MET A 211 -27.65 25.14 -21.99
N GLU A 212 -26.76 25.65 -22.83
CA GLU A 212 -27.12 26.81 -23.63
C GLU A 212 -27.91 26.31 -24.84
N PRO A 213 -29.19 26.70 -24.99
CA PRO A 213 -29.90 26.51 -26.24
C PRO A 213 -29.56 27.66 -27.20
N ALA A 214 -29.37 27.29 -28.47
CA ALA A 214 -29.38 28.15 -29.65
C ALA A 214 -28.13 29.00 -29.92
N THR A 215 -27.39 28.63 -30.97
CA THR A 215 -27.23 29.45 -32.19
C THR A 215 -26.87 28.52 -33.35
N GLY A 216 -27.54 28.69 -34.50
CA GLY A 216 -27.43 27.90 -35.74
C GLY A 216 -26.00 27.82 -36.31
N TRP A 217 -25.72 27.01 -37.33
CA TRP A 217 -26.31 27.09 -38.65
C TRP A 217 -26.41 25.73 -39.39
N GLN A 218 -27.39 25.73 -40.28
CA GLN A 218 -27.77 24.77 -41.32
C GLN A 218 -26.58 24.27 -42.17
N PHE A 219 -26.64 23.02 -42.66
CA PHE A 219 -26.95 22.72 -44.07
C PHE A 219 -26.94 21.19 -44.32
N LEU A 220 -28.11 20.69 -44.71
CA LEU A 220 -28.28 19.46 -45.47
C LEU A 220 -27.53 19.59 -46.82
N ARG A 221 -26.65 18.65 -47.15
CA ARG A 221 -26.41 18.24 -48.54
C ARG A 221 -25.76 16.86 -48.62
N TRP A 222 -26.57 15.85 -48.91
CA TRP A 222 -26.11 14.57 -49.44
C TRP A 222 -25.92 14.72 -50.95
N PRO A 223 -24.80 14.31 -51.55
CA PRO A 223 -24.67 14.31 -53.01
C PRO A 223 -25.44 13.12 -53.60
N ARG A 224 -26.35 13.41 -54.55
CA ARG A 224 -26.82 12.40 -55.52
C ARG A 224 -25.67 12.14 -56.51
N PRO A 225 -25.38 10.90 -56.90
CA PRO A 225 -24.81 10.63 -58.21
C PRO A 225 -25.93 10.67 -59.26
N LEU A 226 -25.70 11.42 -60.34
CA LEU A 226 -26.42 11.29 -61.60
C LEU A 226 -25.67 10.28 -62.49
N PHE A 227 -26.49 9.46 -63.12
CA PHE A 227 -26.28 8.35 -64.06
C PHE A 227 -25.17 8.49 -65.11
N ALA A 228 -24.58 7.33 -65.48
CA ALA A 228 -24.69 6.75 -66.82
C ALA A 228 -24.62 5.22 -66.69
#